data_AF-A0A6V8PFX7-F1
#
_entry.id   AF-A0A6V8PFX7-F1
#
_cell.length_a   1.000
_cell.length_b   1.000
_cell.length_c   1.000
_cell.angle_alpha   90.00
_cell.angle_beta   90.00
_cell.angle_gamma   90.00
#
_symmetry.space_group_name_H-M   'P 1'
#
loop_
_entity.id
_entity.type
_entity.pdbx_description
1 polymer ?
#
loop_
_entity_poly.entity_id
_entity_poly.type
_entity_poly.pdbx_seq_one_letter_code
_entity_poly.pdbx_strand_id
1 'polypeptide(L)'
;MNKVYIVGIGPGSEDYLLPVARKEIKRSDVLVGGKRALALFRDLNKEEIYLEGHFDQAICYIEENRDRKKIAVLVSGDPGLYSFLGQISRFLKKEEYVVIPGISAIQVAFARIGEVWQDAKIISL
;
A
#
# COMPACT_ATOMS: atom_id res chain seq x y z
N MET A 1 -8.30 5.64 18.72
CA MET A 1 -8.38 5.64 17.24
C MET A 1 -7.38 4.63 16.72
N ASN A 2 -7.81 3.67 15.90
CA ASN A 2 -6.85 2.76 15.29
C ASN A 2 -6.20 3.46 14.09
N LYS A 3 -4.94 3.10 13.85
CA LYS A 3 -4.21 3.60 12.68
C LYS A 3 -4.55 2.78 11.44
N VAL A 4 -4.61 3.46 10.29
CA VAL A 4 -4.68 2.82 8.97
C VAL A 4 -3.25 2.49 8.52
N TYR A 5 -3.01 1.26 8.05
CA TYR A 5 -1.70 0.84 7.59
C TYR A 5 -1.61 0.97 6.07
N ILE A 6 -0.68 1.76 5.57
CA ILE A 6 -0.47 1.96 4.13
C ILE A 6 0.78 1.17 3.76
N VAL A 7 0.61 0.08 3.03
CA VAL A 7 1.58 -1.00 2.90
C VAL A 7 2.05 -1.12 1.46
N GLY A 8 3.34 -0.85 1.24
CA GLY A 8 4.00 -1.17 -0.02
C GLY A 8 4.19 -2.68 -0.18
N ILE A 9 3.59 -3.26 -1.22
CA ILE A 9 3.70 -4.70 -1.53
C ILE A 9 4.84 -5.01 -2.52
N GLY A 10 5.66 -4.01 -2.85
CA GLY A 10 6.78 -4.16 -3.77
C GLY A 10 6.35 -4.34 -5.24
N PRO A 11 7.24 -4.86 -6.11
CA PRO A 11 7.01 -4.96 -7.55
C PRO A 11 6.04 -6.09 -7.96
N GLY A 12 5.60 -6.92 -7.01
CA GLY A 12 4.59 -7.98 -7.23
C GLY A 12 5.07 -9.41 -6.97
N SER A 13 6.38 -9.66 -6.89
CA SER A 13 6.91 -10.96 -6.43
C SER A 13 6.92 -11.02 -4.90
N GLU A 14 6.56 -12.18 -4.34
CA GLU A 14 6.58 -12.45 -2.89
C GLU A 14 7.98 -12.31 -2.28
N ASP A 15 9.05 -12.53 -3.05
CA ASP A 15 10.44 -12.39 -2.59
C ASP A 15 10.78 -10.94 -2.22
N TYR A 16 10.06 -9.98 -2.80
CA TYR A 16 10.21 -8.55 -2.51
C TYR A 16 9.19 -8.04 -1.48
N LEU A 17 8.36 -8.91 -0.91
CA LEU A 17 7.43 -8.53 0.15
C LEU A 17 8.18 -8.50 1.49
N LEU A 18 8.30 -7.32 2.08
CA LEU A 18 8.96 -7.14 3.36
C LEU A 18 8.26 -7.96 4.46
N PRO A 19 9.01 -8.59 5.40
CA PRO A 19 8.42 -9.32 6.52
C PRO A 19 7.46 -8.47 7.36
N VAL A 20 7.76 -7.18 7.55
CA VAL A 20 6.89 -6.24 8.27
C VAL A 20 5.58 -5.97 7.52
N ALA A 21 5.61 -5.86 6.19
CA ALA A 21 4.42 -5.71 5.37
C ALA A 21 3.53 -6.96 5.49
N ARG A 22 4.11 -8.15 5.31
CA ARG A 22 3.38 -9.42 5.47
C ARG A 22 2.74 -9.57 6.84
N LYS A 23 3.46 -9.18 7.90
CA LYS A 23 2.96 -9.25 9.28
C LYS A 23 1.74 -8.36 9.50
N GLU A 24 1.78 -7.12 9.04
CA GLU A 24 0.65 -6.20 9.24
C GLU A 24 -0.54 -6.56 8.35
N ILE A 25 -0.32 -7.01 7.10
CA ILE A 25 -1.39 -7.54 6.24
C ILE A 25 -2.13 -8.71 6.90
N LYS A 26 -1.40 -9.67 7.50
CA LYS A 26 -2.01 -10.80 8.23
C LYS A 26 -2.83 -10.36 9.44
N ARG A 27 -2.41 -9.28 10.11
CA ARG A 27 -3.06 -8.72 11.30
C ARG A 27 -4.28 -7.87 10.99
N SER A 28 -4.42 -7.41 9.75
CA SER A 28 -5.56 -6.62 9.31
C SER A 28 -6.83 -7.46 9.17
N ASP A 29 -7.96 -6.82 9.38
CA ASP A 29 -9.29 -7.40 9.15
C ASP A 29 -9.74 -7.12 7.72
N VAL A 30 -9.36 -5.94 7.20
CA VAL A 30 -9.74 -5.45 5.86
C VAL A 30 -8.51 -5.11 5.04
N LEU A 31 -8.52 -5.52 3.78
CA LEU A 31 -7.55 -5.16 2.76
C LEU A 31 -8.20 -4.23 1.73
N VAL A 32 -7.60 -3.07 1.51
CA VAL A 32 -8.03 -2.10 0.49
C VAL A 32 -6.97 -2.08 -0.60
N GLY A 33 -7.31 -2.25 -1.87
CA GLY A 33 -6.30 -2.27 -2.92
C GLY A 33 -6.85 -2.49 -4.33
N GLY A 34 -5.97 -2.46 -5.33
CA GLY A 34 -6.32 -2.90 -6.69
C GLY A 34 -6.42 -4.42 -6.79
N LYS A 35 -7.12 -4.95 -7.80
CA LYS A 35 -7.35 -6.40 -7.98
C LYS A 35 -6.08 -7.24 -7.88
N ARG A 36 -4.99 -6.79 -8.52
CA ARG A 36 -3.70 -7.50 -8.51
C ARG A 36 -3.07 -7.56 -7.13
N ALA A 37 -3.18 -6.49 -6.34
CA ALA A 37 -2.60 -6.43 -5.00
C ALA A 37 -3.37 -7.34 -4.03
N LEU A 38 -4.70 -7.30 -4.09
CA LEU A 38 -5.58 -8.14 -3.26
C LEU A 38 -5.41 -9.63 -3.62
N ALA A 39 -5.25 -9.96 -4.90
CA ALA A 39 -5.06 -11.33 -5.36
C ALA A 39 -3.89 -12.07 -4.70
N LEU A 40 -2.83 -11.36 -4.27
CA LEU A 40 -1.66 -11.93 -3.59
C LEU A 40 -1.98 -12.47 -2.18
N PHE A 41 -3.12 -12.09 -1.60
CA PHE A 41 -3.47 -12.39 -0.21
C PHE A 41 -4.84 -13.06 -0.06
N ARG A 42 -5.38 -13.62 -1.16
CA ARG A 42 -6.68 -14.29 -1.17
C ARG A 42 -6.76 -15.49 -0.23
N ASP A 43 -5.64 -16.15 0.01
CA ASP A 43 -5.51 -17.25 0.95
C ASP A 43 -5.84 -16.84 2.41
N LEU A 44 -5.76 -15.54 2.72
CA LEU A 44 -6.02 -15.01 4.05
C LEU A 44 -7.51 -14.77 4.35
N ASN A 45 -8.42 -14.92 3.37
CA ASN A 45 -9.87 -14.73 3.51
C ASN A 45 -10.27 -13.45 4.27
N LYS A 46 -9.63 -12.33 3.94
CA LYS A 46 -9.93 -11.01 4.53
C LYS A 46 -11.09 -10.34 3.81
N GLU A 47 -11.69 -9.33 4.45
CA GLU A 47 -12.62 -8.43 3.75
C GLU A 47 -11.82 -7.59 2.74
N GLU A 48 -12.32 -7.47 1.51
CA GLU A 48 -11.63 -6.80 0.40
C GLU A 48 -12.41 -5.59 -0.11
N ILE A 49 -11.74 -4.44 -0.21
CA ILE A 49 -12.28 -3.21 -0.81
C ILE A 49 -11.44 -2.84 -2.04
N TYR A 50 -12.08 -2.81 -3.20
CA TYR A 50 -11.42 -2.55 -4.47
C TYR A 50 -11.28 -1.04 -4.74
N LEU A 51 -10.08 -0.61 -5.17
CA LEU A 51 -9.80 0.79 -5.53
C LEU A 51 -10.18 1.18 -6.96
N GLU A 52 -10.56 0.22 -7.81
CA GLU A 52 -10.77 0.46 -9.26
C GLU A 52 -11.94 1.42 -9.52
N GLY A 53 -11.64 2.69 -9.83
CA GLY A 53 -12.61 3.71 -10.23
C GLY A 53 -13.46 4.31 -9.11
N HIS A 54 -13.25 3.87 -7.86
CA HIS A 54 -14.10 4.21 -6.72
C HIS A 54 -13.30 4.65 -5.49
N PHE A 55 -12.32 5.55 -5.71
CA PHE A 55 -11.44 6.04 -4.65
C PHE A 55 -12.22 6.66 -3.47
N ASP A 56 -13.23 7.48 -3.76
CA ASP A 56 -14.04 8.12 -2.72
C ASP A 56 -14.78 7.09 -1.86
N GLN A 57 -15.28 6.00 -2.45
CA GLN A 57 -15.96 4.94 -1.71
C GLN A 57 -15.00 4.21 -0.77
N ALA A 58 -13.76 3.97 -1.22
CA ALA A 58 -12.74 3.36 -0.37
C ALA A 58 -12.35 4.29 0.80
N ILE A 59 -12.25 5.60 0.56
CA ILE A 59 -12.00 6.59 1.61
C ILE A 59 -13.15 6.63 2.62
N CYS A 60 -14.40 6.74 2.16
CA CYS A 60 -15.58 6.70 3.04
C CYS A 60 -15.60 5.43 3.90
N TYR A 61 -15.35 4.27 3.28
CA TYR A 61 -15.25 3.00 4.01
C TYR A 61 -14.17 3.06 5.10
N ILE A 62 -12.97 3.56 4.77
CA ILE A 62 -11.87 3.70 5.72
C ILE A 62 -12.30 4.61 6.88
N GLU A 63 -12.94 5.74 6.59
CA GLU A 63 -13.36 6.69 7.61
C GLU A 63 -14.37 6.08 8.58
N GLU A 64 -15.37 5.36 8.07
CA GLU A 64 -16.46 4.76 8.85
C GLU A 64 -16.03 3.53 9.68
N ASN A 65 -14.98 2.83 9.25
CA ASN A 65 -14.62 1.52 9.80
C ASN A 65 -13.29 1.51 10.56
N ARG A 66 -12.39 2.48 10.36
CA ARG A 66 -11.04 2.45 10.97
C ARG A 66 -11.06 2.32 12.49
N ASP A 67 -12.03 2.88 13.20
CA ASP A 67 -12.09 2.78 14.66
C ASP A 67 -12.49 1.38 15.18
N ARG A 68 -13.02 0.53 14.31
CA ARG A 68 -13.54 -0.81 14.66
C ARG A 68 -12.75 -1.95 14.03
N LYS A 69 -12.13 -1.72 12.88
CA LYS A 69 -11.39 -2.71 12.09
C LYS A 69 -9.95 -2.27 11.85
N LYS A 70 -9.02 -3.20 11.82
CA LYS A 70 -7.65 -2.96 11.35
C LYS A 70 -7.63 -2.98 9.84
N ILE A 71 -7.29 -1.85 9.23
CA ILE A 71 -7.31 -1.67 7.79
C ILE A 71 -5.88 -1.59 7.27
N ALA A 72 -5.56 -2.44 6.29
CA ALA A 72 -4.37 -2.31 5.47
C ALA A 72 -4.74 -1.87 4.03
N VAL A 73 -4.17 -0.76 3.60
CA VAL A 73 -4.23 -0.28 2.22
C VAL A 73 -2.99 -0.76 1.49
N LEU A 74 -3.18 -1.59 0.48
CA LEU A 74 -2.12 -2.19 -0.32
C LEU A 74 -1.83 -1.31 -1.54
N VAL A 75 -0.57 -0.91 -1.69
CA VAL A 75 -0.08 -0.16 -2.84
C VAL A 75 1.10 -0.87 -3.49
N SER A 76 1.19 -0.84 -4.82
CA SER A 76 2.33 -1.40 -5.54
C SER A 76 3.60 -0.59 -5.28
N GLY A 77 4.74 -1.26 -5.19
CA GLY A 77 6.02 -0.60 -4.98
C GLY A 77 6.14 -0.01 -3.58
N ASP A 78 6.55 1.26 -3.52
CA ASP A 78 6.69 2.03 -2.28
C ASP A 78 5.55 3.06 -2.15
N PRO A 79 4.94 3.23 -0.95
CA PRO A 79 3.86 4.21 -0.78
C PRO A 79 4.28 5.67 -1.04
N GLY A 80 5.55 6.02 -0.86
CA GLY A 80 6.06 7.36 -1.14
C GLY A 80 6.19 7.69 -2.63
N LEU A 81 6.06 6.70 -3.51
CA LEU A 81 6.31 6.86 -4.94
C LEU A 81 5.03 6.75 -5.78
N TYR A 82 4.39 7.89 -6.05
CA TYR A 82 3.18 8.01 -6.90
C TYR A 82 2.07 7.01 -6.53
N SER A 83 1.90 6.74 -5.24
CA SER A 83 0.94 5.76 -4.74
C SER A 83 -0.35 6.41 -4.21
N PHE A 84 -1.28 5.56 -3.77
CA PHE A 84 -2.52 5.98 -3.11
C PHE A 84 -2.31 6.70 -1.76
N LEU A 85 -1.11 6.65 -1.16
CA LEU A 85 -0.76 7.43 0.02
C LEU A 85 -1.05 8.93 -0.16
N GLY A 86 -0.74 9.49 -1.33
CA GLY A 86 -0.94 10.91 -1.61
C GLY A 86 -2.41 11.34 -1.62
N GLN A 87 -3.33 10.41 -1.89
CA GLN A 87 -4.77 10.65 -1.75
C GLN A 87 -5.19 10.50 -0.29
N ILE A 88 -4.77 9.42 0.38
CA ILE A 88 -5.11 9.18 1.80
C ILE A 88 -4.68 10.34 2.69
N SER A 89 -3.50 10.92 2.45
CA SER A 89 -2.97 12.04 3.24
C SER A 89 -3.79 13.32 3.16
N ARG A 90 -4.77 13.41 2.23
CA ARG A 90 -5.71 14.54 2.12
C ARG A 90 -6.91 14.39 3.07
N PHE A 91 -7.20 13.17 3.51
CA PHE A 91 -8.36 12.84 4.34
C PHE A 91 -7.97 12.43 5.77
N LEU A 92 -6.79 11.81 5.94
CA LEU A 92 -6.27 11.41 7.24
C LEU A 92 -5.04 12.23 7.64
N LYS A 93 -4.95 12.58 8.92
CA LYS A 93 -3.77 13.22 9.52
C LYS A 93 -2.62 12.21 9.65
N LYS A 94 -1.38 12.70 9.71
CA LYS A 94 -0.17 11.85 9.79
C LYS A 94 -0.18 10.90 10.98
N GLU A 95 -0.83 11.27 12.07
CA GLU A 95 -0.91 10.47 13.29
C GLU A 95 -1.92 9.31 13.17
N GLU A 96 -2.83 9.38 12.19
CA GLU A 96 -3.92 8.43 11.95
C GLU A 96 -3.52 7.27 11.01
N TYR A 97 -2.32 7.31 10.43
CA TYR A 97 -1.82 6.22 9.59
C TYR A 97 -0.36 5.86 9.89
N VAL A 98 0.02 4.66 9.47
CA VAL A 98 1.39 4.15 9.48
C VAL A 98 1.75 3.77 8.07
N VAL A 99 2.89 4.26 7.59
CA VAL A 99 3.42 3.90 6.26
C VAL A 99 4.46 2.79 6.44
N ILE A 100 4.22 1.66 5.78
CA ILE A 100 5.19 0.57 5.65
C ILE A 100 5.76 0.65 4.23
N PRO A 101 7.08 0.88 4.08
CA PRO A 101 7.68 0.99 2.76
C PRO A 101 7.57 -0.31 1.97
N GLY A 102 7.88 -0.25 0.69
CA GLY A 102 8.02 -1.44 -0.16
C GLY A 102 9.09 -1.23 -1.21
N ILE A 103 9.52 -2.30 -1.88
CA ILE A 103 10.54 -2.18 -2.93
C ILE A 103 9.92 -1.53 -4.18
N SER A 104 10.27 -0.28 -4.45
CA SER A 104 9.73 0.47 -5.58
C SER A 104 10.24 -0.03 -6.94
N ALA A 105 9.49 0.26 -8.00
CA ALA A 105 9.90 -0.08 -9.38
C ALA A 105 11.23 0.58 -9.78
N ILE A 106 11.51 1.78 -9.23
CA ILE A 106 12.79 2.47 -9.44
C ILE A 106 13.94 1.67 -8.82
N GLN A 107 13.74 1.03 -7.65
CA GLN A 107 14.81 0.25 -7.01
C GLN A 107 15.12 -1.01 -7.78
N VAL A 108 14.07 -1.67 -8.26
CA VAL A 108 14.22 -2.83 -9.12
C VAL A 108 14.93 -2.46 -10.42
N ALA A 109 14.53 -1.35 -11.07
CA ALA A 109 15.14 -0.92 -12.33
C ALA A 109 16.64 -0.65 -12.19
N PHE A 110 17.02 0.20 -11.24
CA PHE A 110 18.43 0.56 -11.01
C PHE A 110 19.28 -0.64 -10.56
N ALA A 111 18.75 -1.50 -9.68
CA ALA A 111 19.45 -2.73 -9.28
C ALA A 111 19.65 -3.71 -10.45
N ARG A 112 18.73 -3.75 -11.42
CA ARG A 112 18.84 -4.63 -12.60
C ARG A 112 19.88 -4.16 -13.60
N ILE A 113 20.07 -2.85 -13.74
CA ILE A 113 21.09 -2.27 -14.62
C ILE A 113 22.43 -2.05 -13.90
N GLY A 114 22.48 -2.24 -12.59
CA GLY A 114 23.70 -2.08 -11.78
C GLY A 114 24.10 -0.64 -11.53
N GLU A 115 23.14 0.30 -11.63
CA GLU A 115 23.39 1.73 -11.51
C GLU A 115 22.85 2.30 -10.19
N VAL A 116 23.40 3.43 -9.81
CA VAL A 116 22.94 4.22 -8.66
C VAL A 116 21.99 5.33 -9.13
N TRP A 117 21.06 5.77 -8.28
CA TRP A 117 19.95 6.65 -8.69
C TRP A 117 19.97 8.06 -8.10
N GLN A 118 21.07 8.48 -7.46
CA GLN A 118 21.13 9.73 -6.67
C GLN A 118 20.73 10.95 -7.51
N ASP A 119 21.11 10.93 -8.79
CA ASP A 119 20.84 12.00 -9.76
C ASP A 119 19.63 11.68 -10.66
N ALA A 120 18.89 10.61 -10.37
CA ALA A 120 17.73 10.23 -11.17
C ALA A 120 16.57 11.21 -10.94
N LYS A 121 15.99 11.70 -12.04
CA LYS A 121 14.74 12.47 -11.98
C LYS A 121 13.54 11.53 -12.10
N ILE A 122 12.82 11.39 -11.00
CA ILE A 122 11.59 10.59 -10.95
C ILE A 122 10.40 11.47 -11.37
N ILE A 123 9.64 11.01 -12.36
CA ILE A 123 8.44 11.68 -12.89
C ILE A 123 7.25 10.71 -12.96
N SER A 124 6.04 11.25 -12.82
CA SER A 124 4.79 10.56 -13.16
C SER A 124 4.24 11.17 -14.45
N LEU A 125 3.76 10.30 -15.34
CA LEU A 125 3.12 10.68 -16.61
C LEU A 125 1.60 10.75 -16.46
#